data_AF-A0A023PZZ9-F1
#
_entry.id   AF-A0A023PZZ9-F1
#
_cell.length_a   1.000
_cell.length_b   1.000
_cell.length_c   1.000
_cell.angle_alpha   90.00
_cell.angle_beta   90.00
_cell.angle_gamma   90.00
#
_symmetry.space_group_name_H-M   'P 1'
#
loop_
_entity.id
_entity.type
_entity.pdbx_description
1 polymer ?
#
loop_
_entity_poly.entity_id
_entity_poly.type
_entity_poly.pdbx_seq_one_letter_code
_entity_poly.pdbx_strand_id
1 'polypeptide(L)'
;MKFNAFLAACIIVSSHGYSAQMPLKIDTNSPLLLTDSPIVFAVNTEQKALERINLNQTTSHKLPISTTSKGFHYGYIAHSKEVQAFVLDKGGVYLVTPNKTTRLVASTSLLTRLQVDDFEKVEFILDVNKDGLSDIYLPGFTRNELFVQQSDGQFVKHDFEYSLPLRSHTYNESLEISTNFTSLPIVHDFNADGFMDLVFRTRQEVAVLYGNKSGYAKEVEYVHLPTTFGKIEGNRTRTTQNLLDINQDGHLDLVTRIRPVTEGISGLEAKVEYDLYLGQAKGFNSGAIKLPHTIGAGGMRIEYDFDGDGLLDLQTLNVDIGLTTIAAMALGGGKADIDVDMHFFRQHPHTLFKSTPSTEKEVELEIDMKRSMQGMPYYTGDINGDKKHDLVFKSGGETLSIYFGTSNHLLGKERTKINRPLPKNPNDIVLVDIDQNGKEDFVFKYADKQGKVKIETLLN
;
A
#
# COMPACT_ATOMS: atom_id res chain seq x y z
N MET A 1 -47.36 25.71 18.86
CA MET A 1 -47.03 25.56 17.43
C MET A 1 -46.11 24.37 17.28
N LYS A 2 -46.61 23.27 16.72
CA LYS A 2 -45.84 22.04 16.48
C LYS A 2 -45.12 22.18 15.15
N PHE A 3 -43.79 22.22 15.16
CA PHE A 3 -42.98 22.10 13.95
C PHE A 3 -42.82 20.61 13.64
N ASN A 4 -43.50 20.15 12.59
CA ASN A 4 -43.22 18.85 11.98
C ASN A 4 -41.94 19.00 11.15
N ALA A 5 -40.83 18.45 11.64
CA ALA A 5 -39.65 18.23 10.83
C ALA A 5 -39.93 17.04 9.91
N PHE A 6 -40.07 17.30 8.61
CA PHE A 6 -40.05 16.25 7.60
C PHE A 6 -38.63 15.68 7.53
N LEU A 7 -38.47 14.45 8.02
CA LEU A 7 -37.29 13.64 7.74
C LEU A 7 -37.33 13.29 6.25
N ALA A 8 -36.52 13.96 5.44
CA ALA A 8 -36.29 13.57 4.07
C ALA A 8 -35.41 12.30 4.08
N ALA A 9 -36.06 11.14 4.04
CA ALA A 9 -35.38 9.90 3.69
C ALA A 9 -35.01 10.00 2.20
N CYS A 10 -33.75 10.35 1.91
CA CYS A 10 -33.19 10.15 0.58
C CYS A 10 -33.06 8.65 0.35
N ILE A 11 -34.12 8.04 -0.17
CA ILE A 11 -34.05 6.75 -0.83
C ILE A 11 -33.28 7.01 -2.12
N ILE A 12 -31.99 6.69 -2.15
CA ILE A 12 -31.32 6.46 -3.42
C ILE A 12 -32.01 5.22 -3.99
N VAL A 13 -32.86 5.46 -5.00
CA VAL A 13 -33.32 4.42 -5.90
C VAL A 13 -32.06 3.72 -6.38
N SER A 14 -31.91 2.44 -6.05
CA SER A 14 -30.83 1.61 -6.55
C SER A 14 -30.79 1.77 -8.07
N SER A 15 -29.89 2.62 -8.56
CA SER A 15 -29.46 2.57 -9.94
C SER A 15 -29.07 1.12 -10.17
N HIS A 16 -29.70 0.50 -11.17
CA HIS A 16 -29.31 -0.84 -11.58
C HIS A 16 -27.92 -0.68 -12.16
N GLY A 17 -26.90 -0.70 -11.30
CA GLY A 17 -25.52 -0.65 -11.71
C GLY A 17 -25.32 -1.76 -12.74
N TYR A 18 -24.84 -1.39 -13.92
CA TYR A 18 -24.52 -2.37 -14.95
C TYR A 18 -23.41 -3.26 -14.41
N SER A 19 -23.75 -4.48 -14.02
CA SER A 19 -22.76 -5.47 -13.63
C SER A 19 -22.25 -6.17 -14.86
N ALA A 20 -21.03 -5.84 -15.28
CA ALA A 20 -20.33 -6.60 -16.31
C ALA A 20 -19.69 -7.82 -15.65
N GLN A 21 -19.94 -9.01 -16.22
CA GLN A 21 -19.30 -10.25 -15.78
C GLN A 21 -18.22 -10.65 -16.78
N MET A 22 -17.01 -10.92 -16.27
CA MET A 22 -15.89 -11.35 -17.10
C MET A 22 -15.16 -12.55 -16.48
N PRO A 23 -15.10 -13.71 -17.14
CA PRO A 23 -14.28 -14.82 -16.67
C PRO A 23 -12.79 -14.50 -16.86
N LEU A 24 -11.96 -14.87 -15.90
CA LEU A 24 -10.50 -14.83 -16.10
C LEU A 24 -10.05 -15.94 -17.06
N LYS A 25 -8.96 -15.68 -17.78
CA LYS A 25 -8.30 -16.65 -18.66
C LYS A 25 -7.27 -17.51 -17.92
N ILE A 26 -6.86 -17.10 -16.73
CA ILE A 26 -6.05 -17.88 -15.80
C ILE A 26 -6.86 -18.22 -14.55
N ASP A 27 -6.67 -19.42 -14.03
CA ASP A 27 -7.15 -19.76 -12.69
C ASP A 27 -6.25 -19.07 -11.67
N THR A 28 -6.79 -18.40 -10.66
CA THR A 28 -5.95 -17.81 -9.60
C THR A 28 -6.72 -17.54 -8.32
N ASN A 29 -6.06 -17.79 -7.19
CA ASN A 29 -6.56 -17.39 -5.88
C ASN A 29 -5.98 -16.04 -5.42
N SER A 30 -4.96 -15.51 -6.11
CA SER A 30 -4.31 -14.25 -5.77
C SER A 30 -5.23 -13.05 -6.05
N PRO A 31 -5.28 -12.04 -5.15
CA PRO A 31 -6.00 -10.79 -5.39
C PRO A 31 -5.66 -10.15 -6.75
N LEU A 32 -6.60 -9.37 -7.29
CA LEU A 32 -6.28 -8.52 -8.42
C LEU A 32 -5.27 -7.45 -7.99
N LEU A 33 -4.30 -7.19 -8.84
CA LEU A 33 -3.33 -6.11 -8.64
C LEU A 33 -3.83 -4.88 -9.37
N LEU A 34 -4.05 -3.82 -8.60
CA LEU A 34 -4.60 -2.56 -9.07
C LEU A 34 -3.54 -1.66 -9.70
N THR A 35 -3.99 -0.84 -10.64
CA THR A 35 -3.20 0.28 -11.17
C THR A 35 -3.97 1.58 -10.91
N ASP A 36 -3.35 2.71 -11.22
CA ASP A 36 -3.97 4.04 -11.23
C ASP A 36 -4.89 4.26 -12.46
N SER A 37 -5.34 3.18 -13.10
CA SER A 37 -6.14 3.20 -14.32
C SER A 37 -7.13 2.02 -14.34
N PRO A 38 -8.06 1.97 -15.30
CA PRO A 38 -8.96 0.83 -15.49
C PRO A 38 -8.27 -0.50 -15.86
N ILE A 39 -6.94 -0.50 -15.99
CA ILE A 39 -6.15 -1.71 -16.20
C ILE A 39 -5.86 -2.37 -14.84
N VAL A 40 -6.10 -3.68 -14.75
CA VAL A 40 -5.72 -4.49 -13.58
C VAL A 40 -5.00 -5.75 -14.04
N PHE A 41 -4.25 -6.38 -13.13
CA PHE A 41 -3.53 -7.62 -13.41
C PHE A 41 -4.03 -8.76 -12.53
N ALA A 42 -4.21 -9.93 -13.12
CA ALA A 42 -4.39 -11.18 -12.40
C ALA A 42 -3.13 -12.04 -12.56
N VAL A 43 -2.65 -12.61 -11.45
CA VAL A 43 -1.45 -13.44 -11.43
C VAL A 43 -1.78 -14.83 -10.89
N ASN A 44 -1.32 -15.88 -11.55
CA ASN A 44 -1.22 -17.22 -10.96
C ASN A 44 0.24 -17.45 -10.57
N THR A 45 0.49 -17.54 -9.26
CA THR A 45 1.83 -17.63 -8.67
C THR A 45 2.50 -18.96 -9.00
N GLU A 46 1.79 -20.07 -8.81
CA GLU A 46 2.31 -21.43 -8.98
C GLU A 46 2.50 -21.80 -10.46
N GLN A 47 1.53 -21.47 -11.30
CA GLN A 47 1.58 -21.76 -12.74
C GLN A 47 2.40 -20.73 -13.53
N LYS A 48 2.90 -19.70 -12.86
CA LYS A 48 3.65 -18.58 -13.46
C LYS A 48 2.91 -18.02 -14.67
N ALA A 49 1.68 -17.57 -14.44
CA ALA A 49 0.83 -16.98 -15.47
C ALA A 49 0.43 -15.55 -15.06
N LEU A 50 0.34 -14.68 -16.06
CA LEU A 50 -0.05 -13.29 -15.88
C LEU A 50 -1.11 -12.92 -16.90
N GLU A 51 -2.11 -12.18 -16.47
CA GLU A 51 -3.21 -11.70 -17.29
C GLU A 51 -3.39 -10.21 -17.07
N ARG A 52 -3.49 -9.47 -18.17
CA ARG A 52 -3.80 -8.04 -18.20
C ARG A 52 -5.27 -7.86 -18.55
N ILE A 53 -5.97 -7.09 -17.75
CA ILE A 53 -7.42 -6.94 -17.81
C ILE A 53 -7.73 -5.45 -17.97
N ASN A 54 -8.53 -5.08 -18.96
CA ASN A 54 -9.08 -3.74 -19.10
C ASN A 54 -10.55 -3.77 -18.67
N LEU A 55 -10.85 -3.19 -17.51
CA LEU A 55 -12.18 -3.22 -16.91
C LEU A 55 -13.18 -2.37 -17.71
N ASN A 56 -12.74 -1.24 -18.26
CA ASN A 56 -13.58 -0.34 -19.06
C ASN A 56 -14.02 -1.02 -20.37
N GLN A 57 -13.09 -1.67 -21.06
CA GLN A 57 -13.38 -2.36 -22.32
C GLN A 57 -13.91 -3.79 -22.12
N THR A 58 -13.95 -4.29 -20.88
CA THR A 58 -14.28 -5.70 -20.56
C THR A 58 -13.42 -6.71 -21.35
N THR A 59 -12.15 -6.37 -21.57
CA THR A 59 -11.20 -7.23 -22.29
C THR A 59 -10.14 -7.80 -21.35
N SER A 60 -9.67 -8.99 -21.67
CA SER A 60 -8.61 -9.66 -20.91
C SER A 60 -7.64 -10.34 -21.88
N HIS A 61 -6.36 -10.32 -21.54
CA HIS A 61 -5.30 -10.94 -22.33
C HIS A 61 -4.28 -11.63 -21.42
N LYS A 62 -4.13 -12.95 -21.59
CA LYS A 62 -3.00 -13.67 -21.01
C LYS A 62 -1.71 -13.16 -21.65
N LEU A 63 -0.74 -12.79 -20.82
CA LEU A 63 0.54 -12.26 -21.26
C LEU A 63 1.56 -13.39 -21.50
N PRO A 64 2.36 -13.33 -22.59
CA PRO A 64 3.36 -14.34 -22.91
C PRO A 64 4.60 -14.20 -22.03
N ILE A 65 4.52 -14.72 -20.81
CA ILE A 65 5.66 -14.80 -19.87
C ILE A 65 6.35 -16.17 -19.93
N SER A 66 7.64 -16.20 -19.60
CA SER A 66 8.44 -17.42 -19.55
C SER A 66 8.22 -18.17 -18.23
N THR A 67 8.38 -19.50 -18.23
CA THR A 67 8.43 -20.30 -17.00
C THR A 67 9.64 -19.98 -16.12
N THR A 68 10.67 -19.32 -16.69
CA THR A 68 11.85 -18.85 -15.96
C THR A 68 11.67 -17.48 -15.31
N SER A 69 10.55 -16.80 -15.60
CA SER A 69 10.28 -15.46 -15.07
C SER A 69 10.35 -15.44 -13.54
N LYS A 70 10.90 -14.36 -13.01
CA LYS A 70 11.21 -14.18 -11.58
C LYS A 70 10.14 -13.40 -10.83
N GLY A 71 9.33 -12.65 -11.56
CA GLY A 71 8.29 -11.79 -11.03
C GLY A 71 7.98 -10.68 -12.03
N PHE A 72 7.08 -9.80 -11.66
CA PHE A 72 6.71 -8.67 -12.51
C PHE A 72 6.35 -7.44 -11.69
N HIS A 73 6.27 -6.33 -12.38
CA HIS A 73 5.60 -5.13 -11.94
C HIS A 73 4.86 -4.56 -13.16
N TYR A 74 4.21 -3.42 -12.99
CA TYR A 74 3.55 -2.68 -14.05
C TYR A 74 3.94 -1.19 -14.00
N GLY A 75 3.76 -0.48 -15.11
CA GLY A 75 4.10 0.93 -15.19
C GLY A 75 3.86 1.52 -16.58
N TYR A 76 4.30 2.75 -16.77
CA TYR A 76 4.19 3.50 -18.01
C TYR A 76 5.50 3.43 -18.81
N ILE A 77 5.38 3.09 -20.09
CA ILE A 77 6.49 3.08 -21.04
C ILE A 77 6.26 4.19 -22.06
N ALA A 78 7.32 4.83 -22.53
CA ALA A 78 7.29 5.83 -23.58
C ALA A 78 6.49 5.30 -24.78
N HIS A 79 5.74 6.20 -25.40
CA HIS A 79 4.86 5.91 -26.54
C HIS A 79 3.66 4.99 -26.21
N SER A 80 3.41 4.66 -24.94
CA SER A 80 2.18 4.01 -24.46
C SER A 80 1.40 4.95 -23.55
N LYS A 81 0.08 4.99 -23.71
CA LYS A 81 -0.82 5.72 -22.80
C LYS A 81 -1.44 4.82 -21.73
N GLU A 82 -1.26 3.51 -21.86
CA GLU A 82 -1.81 2.54 -20.92
C GLU A 82 -0.69 1.88 -20.13
N VAL A 83 -1.01 1.49 -18.90
CA VAL A 83 -0.14 0.68 -18.05
C VAL A 83 0.19 -0.64 -18.73
N GLN A 84 1.47 -1.00 -18.69
CA GLN A 84 2.03 -2.23 -19.26
C GLN A 84 2.73 -3.07 -18.20
N ALA A 85 2.90 -4.37 -18.47
CA ALA A 85 3.64 -5.27 -17.59
C ALA A 85 5.15 -5.24 -17.90
N PHE A 86 5.93 -5.08 -16.84
CA PHE A 86 7.38 -5.22 -16.81
C PHE A 86 7.69 -6.55 -16.13
N VAL A 87 8.32 -7.48 -16.83
CA VAL A 87 8.61 -8.82 -16.32
C VAL A 87 10.11 -8.97 -16.10
N LEU A 88 10.46 -9.36 -14.88
CA LEU A 88 11.82 -9.71 -14.50
C LEU A 88 12.07 -11.15 -14.93
N ASP A 89 13.10 -11.39 -15.72
CA ASP A 89 13.50 -12.73 -16.16
C ASP A 89 15.02 -12.84 -16.23
N LYS A 90 15.53 -13.99 -16.65
CA LYS A 90 16.95 -14.22 -16.89
C LYS A 90 17.48 -13.16 -17.87
N GLY A 91 18.50 -12.44 -17.43
CA GLY A 91 19.22 -11.46 -18.26
C GLY A 91 18.63 -10.05 -18.28
N GLY A 92 17.59 -9.76 -17.48
CA GLY A 92 17.13 -8.38 -17.26
C GLY A 92 15.62 -8.22 -17.13
N VAL A 93 15.12 -7.07 -17.56
CA VAL A 93 13.70 -6.70 -17.50
C VAL A 93 13.14 -6.58 -18.91
N TYR A 94 11.92 -7.09 -19.09
CA TYR A 94 11.23 -7.19 -20.37
C TYR A 94 9.88 -6.49 -20.31
N LEU A 95 9.53 -5.75 -21.35
CA LEU A 95 8.16 -5.30 -21.58
C LEU A 95 7.37 -6.46 -22.19
N VAL A 96 6.25 -6.82 -21.56
CA VAL A 96 5.39 -7.91 -22.03
C VAL A 96 4.00 -7.36 -22.36
N THR A 97 3.67 -7.45 -23.65
CA THR A 97 2.35 -7.11 -24.19
C THR A 97 1.67 -8.39 -24.69
N PRO A 98 0.35 -8.39 -24.96
CA PRO A 98 -0.35 -9.58 -25.46
C PRO A 98 0.29 -10.21 -26.71
N ASN A 99 0.93 -9.40 -27.56
CA ASN A 99 1.45 -9.83 -28.86
C ASN A 99 2.98 -9.91 -28.93
N LYS A 100 3.69 -9.34 -27.95
CA LYS A 100 5.15 -9.16 -28.04
C LYS A 100 5.80 -9.05 -26.67
N THR A 101 6.93 -9.73 -26.52
CA THR A 101 7.88 -9.58 -25.42
C THR A 101 9.15 -8.91 -25.94
N THR A 102 9.59 -7.82 -25.31
CA THR A 102 10.77 -7.04 -25.72
C THR A 102 11.68 -6.81 -24.52
N ARG A 103 12.98 -7.12 -24.63
CA ARG A 103 13.92 -6.78 -23.54
C ARG A 103 14.13 -5.27 -23.48
N LEU A 104 13.89 -4.68 -22.32
CA LEU A 104 14.12 -3.25 -22.08
C LEU A 104 15.56 -3.00 -21.65
N VAL A 105 16.00 -3.71 -20.60
CA VAL A 105 17.35 -3.55 -20.04
C VAL A 105 18.00 -4.91 -19.82
N ALA A 106 19.33 -4.94 -19.99
CA ALA A 106 20.15 -6.08 -19.65
C ALA A 106 20.64 -5.94 -18.22
N SER A 107 20.51 -6.98 -17.40
CA SER A 107 21.09 -6.96 -16.06
C SER A 107 21.46 -8.37 -15.60
N THR A 108 22.49 -8.43 -14.75
CA THR A 108 22.89 -9.62 -14.00
C THR A 108 22.75 -9.37 -12.49
N SER A 109 21.89 -8.41 -12.11
CA SER A 109 21.60 -8.09 -10.71
C SER A 109 21.11 -9.31 -9.95
N LEU A 110 21.13 -9.21 -8.62
CA LEU A 110 20.71 -10.30 -7.74
C LEU A 110 19.32 -10.84 -8.12
N LEU A 111 18.33 -9.96 -8.33
CA LEU A 111 16.95 -10.33 -8.64
C LEU A 111 16.85 -11.19 -9.92
N THR A 112 17.63 -10.89 -10.96
CA THR A 112 17.62 -11.68 -12.21
C THR A 112 18.20 -13.09 -12.06
N ARG A 113 18.97 -13.33 -10.99
CA ARG A 113 19.64 -14.61 -10.70
C ARG A 113 18.91 -15.43 -9.63
N LEU A 114 17.91 -14.87 -8.97
CA LEU A 114 17.15 -15.59 -7.94
C LEU A 114 16.49 -16.83 -8.55
N GLN A 115 16.55 -17.93 -7.82
CA GLN A 115 15.63 -19.03 -8.05
C GLN A 115 14.36 -18.71 -7.28
N VAL A 116 13.24 -18.69 -7.99
CA VAL A 116 11.93 -18.44 -7.41
C VAL A 116 11.02 -19.59 -7.81
N ASP A 117 10.31 -20.12 -6.82
CA ASP A 117 9.29 -21.12 -7.03
C ASP A 117 8.02 -20.44 -7.55
N ASP A 118 7.64 -19.34 -6.92
CA ASP A 118 6.46 -18.55 -7.25
C ASP A 118 6.76 -17.35 -8.16
N PHE A 119 5.76 -16.98 -8.97
CA PHE A 119 5.78 -15.76 -9.78
C PHE A 119 4.85 -14.71 -9.17
N GLU A 120 5.44 -13.66 -8.60
CA GLU A 120 4.72 -12.64 -7.83
C GLU A 120 5.02 -11.22 -8.33
N LYS A 121 4.27 -10.25 -7.80
CA LYS A 121 4.62 -8.84 -7.95
C LYS A 121 5.90 -8.56 -7.17
N VAL A 122 6.88 -7.93 -7.82
CA VAL A 122 8.15 -7.52 -7.19
C VAL A 122 8.31 -6.02 -7.38
N GLU A 123 8.57 -5.28 -6.31
CA GLU A 123 8.72 -3.83 -6.32
C GLU A 123 10.08 -3.43 -6.92
N PHE A 124 10.14 -3.21 -8.24
CA PHE A 124 11.33 -2.76 -8.97
C PHE A 124 11.05 -1.63 -9.99
N ILE A 125 9.82 -1.13 -10.04
CA ILE A 125 9.40 -0.05 -10.92
C ILE A 125 8.96 1.14 -10.10
N LEU A 126 9.44 2.32 -10.47
CA LEU A 126 9.14 3.62 -9.85
C LEU A 126 9.44 4.74 -10.85
N ASP A 127 8.86 5.92 -10.68
CA ASP A 127 9.20 7.11 -11.45
C ASP A 127 10.16 7.98 -10.61
N VAL A 128 11.46 7.92 -10.90
CA VAL A 128 12.50 8.56 -10.07
C VAL A 128 12.69 10.03 -10.36
N ASN A 129 12.26 10.50 -11.55
CA ASN A 129 12.43 11.88 -11.99
C ASN A 129 11.07 12.64 -12.10
N LYS A 130 9.96 11.96 -11.78
CA LYS A 130 8.59 12.46 -11.85
C LYS A 130 8.16 12.92 -13.25
N ASP A 131 8.64 12.25 -14.30
CA ASP A 131 8.29 12.58 -15.68
C ASP A 131 7.05 11.82 -16.22
N GLY A 132 6.45 10.95 -15.39
CA GLY A 132 5.30 10.12 -15.72
C GLY A 132 5.66 8.81 -16.42
N LEU A 133 6.96 8.53 -16.66
CA LEU A 133 7.45 7.27 -17.16
C LEU A 133 8.02 6.41 -16.03
N SER A 134 7.95 5.11 -16.23
CA SER A 134 8.44 4.13 -15.25
C SER A 134 9.91 3.81 -15.47
N ASP A 135 10.70 3.99 -14.42
CA ASP A 135 12.09 3.62 -14.31
C ASP A 135 12.24 2.24 -13.66
N ILE A 136 13.44 1.66 -13.76
CA ILE A 136 13.73 0.31 -13.26
C ILE A 136 14.82 0.40 -12.19
N TYR A 137 14.49 0.04 -10.96
CA TYR A 137 15.44 -0.09 -9.85
C TYR A 137 15.68 -1.56 -9.51
N LEU A 138 16.91 -2.03 -9.72
CA LEU A 138 17.34 -3.39 -9.40
C LEU A 138 18.33 -3.36 -8.24
N PRO A 139 17.89 -3.69 -7.02
CA PRO A 139 18.76 -3.70 -5.87
C PRO A 139 19.79 -4.84 -5.92
N GLY A 140 20.94 -4.59 -5.30
CA GLY A 140 21.97 -5.58 -5.02
C GLY A 140 22.50 -5.45 -3.60
N PHE A 141 23.40 -6.35 -3.18
CA PHE A 141 23.90 -6.34 -1.79
C PHE A 141 24.74 -5.09 -1.44
N THR A 142 25.38 -4.50 -2.45
CA THR A 142 26.26 -3.34 -2.29
C THR A 142 26.13 -2.41 -3.48
N ARG A 143 26.07 -2.97 -4.68
CA ARG A 143 25.86 -2.22 -5.93
C ARG A 143 24.43 -2.37 -6.39
N ASN A 144 23.80 -1.25 -6.69
CA ASN A 144 22.43 -1.16 -7.14
C ASN A 144 22.42 -0.54 -8.54
N GLU A 145 21.48 -0.99 -9.37
CA GLU A 145 21.33 -0.53 -10.75
C GLU A 145 20.01 0.24 -10.86
N LEU A 146 20.07 1.46 -11.36
CA LEU A 146 18.90 2.27 -11.71
C LEU A 146 18.92 2.53 -13.22
N PHE A 147 17.82 2.28 -13.89
CA PHE A 147 17.65 2.58 -15.31
C PHE A 147 16.54 3.60 -15.47
N VAL A 148 16.91 4.82 -15.84
CA VAL A 148 15.97 5.94 -16.02
C VAL A 148 15.50 5.96 -17.47
N GLN A 149 14.20 5.80 -17.68
CA GLN A 149 13.58 5.84 -18.98
C GLN A 149 13.65 7.26 -19.55
N GLN A 150 13.89 7.36 -20.85
CA GLN A 150 13.89 8.62 -21.58
C GLN A 150 12.62 8.71 -22.44
N SER A 151 12.25 9.92 -22.84
CA SER A 151 11.07 10.16 -23.67
C SER A 151 11.06 9.43 -25.03
N ASP A 152 12.23 9.01 -25.51
CA ASP A 152 12.37 8.21 -26.73
C ASP A 152 12.20 6.70 -26.49
N GLY A 153 12.06 6.26 -25.24
CA GLY A 153 11.93 4.86 -24.82
C GLY A 153 13.24 4.13 -24.54
N GLN A 154 14.39 4.81 -24.67
CA GLN A 154 15.67 4.27 -24.23
C GLN A 154 15.83 4.42 -22.71
N PHE A 155 16.75 3.64 -22.14
CA PHE A 155 17.06 3.65 -20.70
C PHE A 155 18.50 4.08 -20.47
N VAL A 156 18.71 5.06 -19.58
CA VAL A 156 20.02 5.49 -19.11
C VAL A 156 20.33 4.79 -17.79
N LYS A 157 21.47 4.10 -17.73
CA LYS A 157 21.89 3.35 -16.53
C LYS A 157 22.69 4.24 -15.58
N HIS A 158 22.31 4.20 -14.30
CA HIS A 158 23.03 4.76 -13.16
C HIS A 158 23.38 3.62 -12.19
N ASP A 159 24.66 3.54 -11.83
CA ASP A 159 25.17 2.58 -10.84
C ASP A 159 25.57 3.34 -9.58
N PHE A 160 25.14 2.85 -8.42
CA PHE A 160 25.49 3.44 -7.12
C PHE A 160 25.70 2.39 -6.04
N GLU A 161 26.43 2.78 -5.00
CA GLU A 161 26.71 1.96 -3.84
C GLU A 161 25.75 2.28 -2.69
N TYR A 162 25.02 1.27 -2.26
CA TYR A 162 24.19 1.28 -1.07
C TYR A 162 24.14 -0.13 -0.51
N SER A 163 24.60 -0.29 0.73
CA SER A 163 24.62 -1.57 1.40
C SER A 163 23.25 -1.83 2.01
N LEU A 164 22.50 -2.75 1.42
CA LEU A 164 21.20 -3.13 1.98
C LEU A 164 21.38 -3.78 3.35
N PRO A 165 20.53 -3.44 4.35
CA PRO A 165 20.62 -4.05 5.66
C PRO A 165 20.45 -5.56 5.58
N LEU A 166 21.46 -6.30 6.02
CA LEU A 166 21.44 -7.75 6.12
C LEU A 166 21.07 -8.17 7.53
N ARG A 167 20.25 -9.22 7.64
CA ARG A 167 19.97 -9.92 8.89
C ARG A 167 20.51 -11.32 8.77
N SER A 168 21.11 -11.81 9.85
CA SER A 168 21.53 -13.19 9.96
C SER A 168 20.70 -13.91 11.01
N HIS A 169 20.27 -15.12 10.68
CA HIS A 169 19.77 -16.08 11.65
C HIS A 169 20.65 -17.33 11.62
N THR A 170 21.20 -17.68 12.78
CA THR A 170 22.03 -18.88 12.92
C THR A 170 21.18 -20.02 13.44
N TYR A 171 21.03 -21.06 12.64
CA TYR A 171 20.52 -22.36 13.04
C TYR A 171 21.70 -23.27 13.44
N ASN A 172 21.41 -24.41 14.08
CA ASN A 172 22.44 -25.34 14.54
C ASN A 172 23.43 -25.77 13.44
N GLU A 173 22.98 -25.85 12.18
CA GLU A 173 23.79 -26.33 11.03
C GLU A 173 23.80 -25.37 9.84
N SER A 174 23.19 -24.18 9.95
CA SER A 174 23.11 -23.23 8.83
C SER A 174 23.09 -21.78 9.27
N LEU A 175 23.61 -20.90 8.42
CA LEU A 175 23.48 -19.46 8.54
C LEU A 175 22.55 -18.97 7.44
N GLU A 176 21.40 -18.44 7.81
CA GLU A 176 20.51 -17.76 6.88
C GLU A 176 20.80 -16.27 6.90
N ILE A 177 21.04 -15.69 5.72
CA ILE A 177 21.17 -14.25 5.54
C ILE A 177 19.94 -13.76 4.77
N SER A 178 19.18 -12.86 5.36
CA SER A 178 17.98 -12.28 4.77
C SER A 178 18.08 -10.77 4.68
N THR A 179 17.43 -10.22 3.67
CA THR A 179 17.22 -8.78 3.52
C THR A 179 15.91 -8.53 2.81
N ASN A 180 15.40 -7.31 2.88
CA ASN A 180 14.15 -6.94 2.24
C ASN A 180 14.45 -6.15 0.95
N PHE A 181 14.23 -6.79 -0.20
CA PHE A 181 14.41 -6.18 -1.52
C PHE A 181 13.16 -5.45 -2.04
N THR A 182 12.01 -5.53 -1.35
CA THR A 182 10.75 -4.98 -1.85
C THR A 182 10.49 -3.55 -1.39
N SER A 183 11.44 -2.92 -0.70
CA SER A 183 11.33 -1.51 -0.28
C SER A 183 11.98 -0.62 -1.32
N LEU A 184 11.18 -0.13 -2.27
CA LEU A 184 11.60 0.95 -3.18
C LEU A 184 12.00 2.20 -2.36
N PRO A 185 12.98 2.98 -2.83
CA PRO A 185 13.25 4.28 -2.23
C PRO A 185 12.06 5.22 -2.40
N ILE A 186 11.93 6.17 -1.48
CA ILE A 186 10.99 7.28 -1.60
C ILE A 186 11.63 8.31 -2.54
N VAL A 187 10.89 8.76 -3.56
CA VAL A 187 11.34 9.76 -4.52
C VAL A 187 10.93 11.15 -4.04
N HIS A 188 11.91 11.96 -3.61
CA HIS A 188 11.66 13.27 -3.01
C HIS A 188 12.87 14.18 -3.17
N ASP A 189 12.66 15.49 -3.35
CA ASP A 189 13.73 16.51 -3.25
C ASP A 189 14.07 16.73 -1.76
N PHE A 190 14.96 15.92 -1.21
CA PHE A 190 15.21 15.87 0.24
C PHE A 190 16.05 17.06 0.73
N ASN A 191 16.88 17.61 -0.16
CA ASN A 191 17.75 18.74 0.15
C ASN A 191 17.20 20.10 -0.35
N ALA A 192 16.03 20.10 -1.00
CA ALA A 192 15.39 21.27 -1.60
C ALA A 192 16.24 21.96 -2.69
N ASP A 193 16.96 21.19 -3.51
CA ASP A 193 17.80 21.70 -4.60
C ASP A 193 17.12 21.67 -5.98
N GLY A 194 15.88 21.19 -6.05
CA GLY A 194 15.07 21.07 -7.27
C GLY A 194 15.30 19.79 -8.06
N PHE A 195 16.15 18.87 -7.59
CA PHE A 195 16.31 17.52 -8.17
C PHE A 195 15.66 16.47 -7.28
N MET A 196 15.10 15.42 -7.89
CA MET A 196 14.54 14.30 -7.13
C MET A 196 15.67 13.42 -6.60
N ASP A 197 15.65 13.14 -5.30
CA ASP A 197 16.54 12.21 -4.61
C ASP A 197 15.85 10.87 -4.37
N LEU A 198 16.66 9.83 -4.09
CA LEU A 198 16.17 8.54 -3.62
C LEU A 198 16.44 8.39 -2.12
N VAL A 199 15.37 8.38 -1.32
CA VAL A 199 15.44 8.28 0.14
C VAL A 199 15.14 6.85 0.56
N PHE A 200 16.17 6.17 1.07
CA PHE A 200 16.10 4.82 1.61
C PHE A 200 15.81 4.86 3.11
N ARG A 201 14.82 4.08 3.54
CA ARG A 201 14.43 3.96 4.94
C ARG A 201 14.59 2.53 5.43
N THR A 202 15.38 2.36 6.49
CA THR A 202 15.46 1.11 7.25
C THR A 202 14.79 1.31 8.59
N ARG A 203 14.66 0.26 9.42
CA ARG A 203 14.07 0.41 10.75
C ARG A 203 14.82 1.39 11.67
N GLN A 204 16.09 1.70 11.39
CA GLN A 204 16.94 2.49 12.29
C GLN A 204 17.74 3.57 11.57
N GLU A 205 17.63 3.69 10.25
CA GLU A 205 18.48 4.57 9.43
C GLU A 205 17.65 5.16 8.30
N VAL A 206 18.05 6.37 7.88
CA VAL A 206 17.61 7.01 6.65
C VAL A 206 18.87 7.36 5.87
N ALA A 207 18.90 7.01 4.59
CA ALA A 207 20.01 7.30 3.68
C ALA A 207 19.47 7.89 2.38
N VAL A 208 20.22 8.78 1.74
CA VAL A 208 19.76 9.54 0.57
C VAL A 208 20.78 9.44 -0.55
N LEU A 209 20.33 9.03 -1.74
CA LEU A 209 21.09 9.17 -2.97
C LEU A 209 20.67 10.46 -3.66
N TYR A 210 21.53 11.48 -3.61
CA TYR A 210 21.20 12.78 -4.17
C TYR A 210 21.16 12.77 -5.70
N GLY A 211 20.11 13.36 -6.26
CA GLY A 211 19.98 13.70 -7.67
C GLY A 211 20.75 14.98 -8.01
N ASN A 212 21.02 15.17 -9.30
CA ASN A 212 21.57 16.39 -9.87
C ASN A 212 21.35 16.41 -11.40
N LYS A 213 21.81 17.47 -12.07
CA LYS A 213 21.71 17.62 -13.54
C LYS A 213 22.31 16.47 -14.36
N SER A 214 23.27 15.72 -13.80
CA SER A 214 23.95 14.60 -14.48
C SER A 214 23.37 13.23 -14.09
N GLY A 215 22.24 13.20 -13.36
CA GLY A 215 21.65 11.98 -12.80
C GLY A 215 21.88 11.88 -11.30
N TYR A 216 22.28 10.72 -10.80
CA TYR A 216 22.43 10.47 -9.36
C TYR A 216 23.89 10.42 -8.90
N ALA A 217 24.11 10.69 -7.61
CA ALA A 217 25.38 10.45 -6.92
C ALA A 217 25.81 8.98 -7.01
N LYS A 218 27.07 8.70 -6.64
CA LYS A 218 27.61 7.32 -6.67
C LYS A 218 27.42 6.56 -5.36
N GLU A 219 27.16 7.25 -4.26
CA GLU A 219 27.04 6.70 -2.92
C GLU A 219 25.92 7.46 -2.18
N VAL A 220 25.29 6.79 -1.23
CA VAL A 220 24.28 7.42 -0.37
C VAL A 220 24.92 8.23 0.77
N GLU A 221 24.24 9.28 1.22
CA GLU A 221 24.56 10.00 2.45
C GLU A 221 23.61 9.54 3.57
N TYR A 222 24.15 9.17 4.73
CA TYR A 222 23.35 8.79 5.89
C TYR A 222 22.88 10.03 6.65
N VAL A 223 21.56 10.14 6.84
CA VAL A 223 20.92 11.27 7.51
C VAL A 223 21.07 11.12 9.03
N HIS A 224 21.45 12.20 9.70
CA HIS A 224 21.47 12.24 11.16
C HIS A 224 20.05 12.19 11.71
N LEU A 225 19.75 11.17 12.52
CA LEU A 225 18.43 11.01 13.13
C LEU A 225 18.32 11.78 14.46
N PRO A 226 17.16 12.39 14.76
CA PRO A 226 17.00 13.32 15.88
C PRO A 226 16.93 12.65 17.26
N THR A 227 17.00 11.31 17.30
CA THR A 227 16.93 10.52 18.53
C THR A 227 17.62 9.16 18.33
N THR A 228 17.80 8.40 19.41
CA THR A 228 18.27 7.01 19.37
C THR A 228 17.22 6.04 18.84
N PHE A 229 17.67 5.09 18.00
CA PHE A 229 16.87 4.00 17.41
C PHE A 229 17.34 2.64 17.93
N GLY A 230 16.54 1.61 17.69
CA GLY A 230 16.80 0.27 18.23
C GLY A 230 16.28 0.13 19.66
N LYS A 231 17.00 -0.64 20.49
CA LYS A 231 16.62 -0.84 21.89
C LYS A 231 16.88 0.44 22.68
N ILE A 232 15.86 0.91 23.39
CA ILE A 232 15.93 2.09 24.27
C ILE A 232 15.57 1.67 25.71
N GLU A 233 15.70 2.61 26.65
CA GLU A 233 15.39 2.39 28.07
C GLU A 233 13.96 1.85 28.29
N GLY A 234 13.77 1.08 29.36
CA GLY A 234 12.48 0.52 29.74
C GLY A 234 12.07 -0.72 28.94
N ASN A 235 13.03 -1.44 28.36
CA ASN A 235 12.79 -2.62 27.52
C ASN A 235 11.86 -2.30 26.34
N ARG A 236 12.12 -1.18 25.66
CA ARG A 236 11.35 -0.71 24.51
C ARG A 236 12.24 -0.67 23.27
N THR A 237 11.62 -0.66 22.10
CA THR A 237 12.31 -0.51 20.81
C THR A 237 11.70 0.66 20.05
N ARG A 238 12.55 1.57 19.57
CA ARG A 238 12.17 2.63 18.63
C ARG A 238 12.62 2.27 17.21
N THR A 239 11.71 2.39 16.25
CA THR A 239 12.00 2.21 14.83
C THR A 239 11.40 3.33 14.01
N THR A 240 11.93 3.59 12.81
CA THR A 240 11.23 4.42 11.82
C THR A 240 9.90 3.76 11.47
N GLN A 241 8.84 4.55 11.33
CA GLN A 241 7.53 4.10 10.85
C GLN A 241 7.32 4.58 9.41
N ASN A 242 7.26 5.90 9.19
CA ASN A 242 7.00 6.51 7.89
C ASN A 242 7.91 7.72 7.64
N LEU A 243 8.06 8.07 6.37
CA LEU A 243 8.64 9.32 5.88
C LEU A 243 7.66 9.93 4.87
N LEU A 244 7.06 11.07 5.21
CA LEU A 244 6.07 11.74 4.38
C LEU A 244 6.04 13.23 4.73
N ASP A 245 5.76 14.10 3.77
CA ASP A 245 5.53 15.52 4.01
C ASP A 245 4.10 15.71 4.57
N ILE A 246 3.95 15.67 5.89
CA ILE A 246 2.64 15.69 6.55
C ILE A 246 2.08 17.11 6.48
N ASN A 247 2.91 18.10 6.79
CA ASN A 247 2.49 19.49 6.92
C ASN A 247 2.51 20.26 5.57
N GLN A 248 2.90 19.62 4.48
CA GLN A 248 3.01 20.17 3.14
C GLN A 248 3.97 21.36 3.03
N ASP A 249 5.07 21.31 3.79
CA ASP A 249 6.11 22.33 3.74
C ASP A 249 7.21 22.04 2.70
N GLY A 250 7.11 20.91 2.00
CA GLY A 250 8.08 20.47 0.99
C GLY A 250 9.24 19.67 1.58
N HIS A 251 9.19 19.27 2.85
CA HIS A 251 10.19 18.41 3.47
C HIS A 251 9.56 17.12 3.99
N LEU A 252 10.27 15.99 3.84
CA LEU A 252 9.82 14.74 4.45
C LEU A 252 9.91 14.81 5.97
N ASP A 253 8.80 14.55 6.65
CA ASP A 253 8.74 14.38 8.09
C ASP A 253 8.98 12.91 8.49
N LEU A 254 9.58 12.69 9.66
CA LEU A 254 9.85 11.37 10.21
C LEU A 254 8.86 11.00 11.30
N VAL A 255 8.05 9.97 11.04
CA VAL A 255 7.26 9.30 12.06
C VAL A 255 8.06 8.12 12.61
N THR A 256 8.19 8.03 13.93
CA THR A 256 8.79 6.87 14.62
C THR A 256 7.73 6.08 15.38
N ARG A 257 7.99 4.80 15.58
CA ARG A 257 7.17 3.87 16.36
C ARG A 257 7.97 3.35 17.54
N ILE A 258 7.38 3.40 18.73
CA ILE A 258 7.97 2.92 19.97
C ILE A 258 7.06 1.86 20.58
N ARG A 259 7.59 0.65 20.76
CA ARG A 259 6.85 -0.49 21.33
C ARG A 259 7.64 -1.14 22.47
N PRO A 260 6.97 -1.63 23.52
CA PRO A 260 7.63 -2.49 24.50
C PRO A 260 8.07 -3.80 23.83
N VAL A 261 9.13 -4.40 24.35
CA VAL A 261 9.56 -5.75 23.99
C VAL A 261 8.76 -6.72 24.86
N THR A 262 7.67 -7.22 24.31
CA THR A 262 6.75 -8.16 24.96
C THR A 262 6.72 -9.50 24.20
N GLU A 263 6.39 -10.57 24.93
CA GLU A 263 6.23 -11.92 24.38
C GLU A 263 4.79 -12.41 24.58
N GLY A 264 4.33 -13.28 23.67
CA GLY A 264 3.02 -13.90 23.76
C GLY A 264 1.86 -12.89 23.81
N ILE A 265 0.90 -13.16 24.69
CA ILE A 265 -0.37 -12.44 24.81
C ILE A 265 -0.18 -10.99 25.27
N SER A 266 0.89 -10.70 26.03
CA SER A 266 1.22 -9.33 26.45
C SER A 266 1.52 -8.38 25.26
N GLY A 267 1.75 -8.93 24.06
CA GLY A 267 1.81 -8.14 22.83
C GLY A 267 0.47 -7.58 22.37
N LEU A 268 -0.65 -8.21 22.73
CA LEU A 268 -2.01 -7.83 22.33
C LEU A 268 -2.56 -6.66 23.15
N GLU A 269 -1.96 -6.35 24.30
CA GLU A 269 -2.31 -5.18 25.13
C GLU A 269 -1.21 -4.11 25.08
N ALA A 270 -0.17 -4.33 24.27
CA ALA A 270 0.99 -3.46 24.24
C ALA A 270 0.63 -2.07 23.69
N LYS A 271 0.85 -1.03 24.51
CA LYS A 271 0.77 0.35 24.05
C LYS A 271 1.90 0.66 23.06
N VAL A 272 1.53 1.11 21.87
CA VAL A 272 2.45 1.55 20.82
C VAL A 272 2.37 3.07 20.71
N GLU A 273 3.49 3.74 20.92
CA GLU A 273 3.59 5.20 20.87
C GLU A 273 4.25 5.65 19.57
N TYR A 274 3.89 6.85 19.11
CA TYR A 274 4.42 7.43 17.89
C TYR A 274 4.92 8.85 18.15
N ASP A 275 6.12 9.14 17.64
CA ASP A 275 6.70 10.49 17.66
C ASP A 275 6.85 10.97 16.22
N LEU A 276 6.46 12.21 15.96
CA LEU A 276 6.69 12.93 14.73
C LEU A 276 7.84 13.93 14.89
N TYR A 277 8.78 13.92 13.96
CA TYR A 277 9.85 14.91 13.83
C TYR A 277 9.67 15.60 12.49
N LEU A 278 9.54 16.93 12.50
CA LEU A 278 9.31 17.68 11.27
C LEU A 278 10.58 17.71 10.42
N GLY A 279 10.39 17.65 9.11
CA GLY A 279 11.42 17.72 8.10
C GLY A 279 12.10 19.08 8.04
N GLN A 280 13.33 19.07 7.56
CA GLN A 280 14.06 20.25 7.14
C GLN A 280 15.05 19.81 6.04
N ALA A 281 15.63 20.78 5.32
CA ALA A 281 16.66 20.47 4.34
C ALA A 281 17.75 19.59 4.96
N LYS A 282 17.92 18.38 4.40
CA LYS A 282 18.91 17.37 4.82
C LYS A 282 18.72 16.80 6.24
N GLY A 283 17.51 16.79 6.81
CA GLY A 283 17.28 16.10 8.08
C GLY A 283 15.95 16.40 8.75
N PHE A 284 15.96 16.34 10.08
CA PHE A 284 14.77 16.49 10.90
C PHE A 284 15.05 17.41 12.08
N ASN A 285 14.03 18.10 12.58
CA ASN A 285 14.13 18.94 13.75
C ASN A 285 14.41 18.14 15.04
N SER A 286 15.01 18.79 16.04
CA SER A 286 15.16 18.22 17.38
C SER A 286 13.92 18.56 18.23
N GLY A 287 12.86 17.77 18.13
CA GLY A 287 11.65 18.00 18.92
C GLY A 287 10.51 17.07 18.55
N ALA A 288 10.33 16.01 19.33
CA ALA A 288 9.28 15.04 19.10
C ALA A 288 7.88 15.62 19.39
N ILE A 289 7.02 15.62 18.39
CA ILE A 289 5.58 15.87 18.53
C ILE A 289 4.92 14.51 18.79
N LYS A 290 4.20 14.39 19.91
CA LYS A 290 3.52 13.15 20.28
C LYS A 290 2.25 12.98 19.46
N LEU A 291 2.16 11.85 18.74
CA LEU A 291 0.95 11.46 18.02
C LEU A 291 0.08 10.52 18.88
N PRO A 292 -1.22 10.36 18.54
CA PRO A 292 -2.09 9.38 19.17
C PRO A 292 -1.46 7.98 19.21
N HIS A 293 -1.60 7.29 20.34
CA HIS A 293 -1.06 5.94 20.53
C HIS A 293 -2.07 4.89 20.06
N THR A 294 -1.59 3.68 19.80
CA THR A 294 -2.44 2.51 19.51
C THR A 294 -2.23 1.42 20.55
N ILE A 295 -3.15 0.48 20.64
CA ILE A 295 -3.06 -0.68 21.53
C ILE A 295 -3.03 -1.97 20.71
N GLY A 296 -2.22 -2.92 21.18
CA GLY A 296 -2.26 -4.29 20.72
C GLY A 296 -1.77 -4.50 19.29
N ALA A 297 -2.54 -5.26 18.52
CA ALA A 297 -2.28 -5.52 17.10
C ALA A 297 -2.66 -4.33 16.20
N GLY A 298 -3.15 -3.23 16.79
CA GLY A 298 -3.51 -1.99 16.11
C GLY A 298 -2.35 -1.28 15.41
N GLY A 299 -2.68 -0.20 14.70
CA GLY A 299 -1.74 0.57 13.90
C GLY A 299 -2.20 1.99 13.63
N MET A 300 -1.25 2.85 13.24
CA MET A 300 -1.49 4.25 12.90
C MET A 300 -1.10 4.51 11.44
N ARG A 301 -1.88 5.32 10.74
CA ARG A 301 -1.63 5.76 9.36
C ARG A 301 -1.92 7.24 9.19
N ILE A 302 -1.31 7.81 8.15
CA ILE A 302 -1.48 9.20 7.68
C ILE A 302 -1.37 9.12 6.16
N GLU A 303 -2.49 8.81 5.49
CA GLU A 303 -2.49 8.43 4.06
C GLU A 303 -3.63 9.08 3.26
N TYR A 304 -4.73 9.48 3.90
CA TYR A 304 -5.96 9.87 3.22
C TYR A 304 -6.49 11.21 3.74
N ASP A 305 -7.03 11.99 2.82
CA ASP A 305 -7.75 13.24 3.08
C ASP A 305 -9.26 12.95 3.04
N PHE A 306 -9.87 12.80 4.23
CA PHE A 306 -11.29 12.44 4.38
C PHE A 306 -12.22 13.65 4.28
N ASP A 307 -11.69 14.87 4.30
CA ASP A 307 -12.49 16.08 4.41
C ASP A 307 -12.32 17.07 3.25
N GLY A 308 -11.34 16.79 2.40
CA GLY A 308 -11.05 17.44 1.13
C GLY A 308 -10.27 18.75 1.30
N ASP A 309 -9.64 18.98 2.45
CA ASP A 309 -8.88 20.20 2.73
C ASP A 309 -7.44 20.19 2.15
N GLY A 310 -7.06 19.06 1.55
CA GLY A 310 -5.77 18.81 0.94
C GLY A 310 -4.76 18.20 1.90
N LEU A 311 -4.98 18.22 3.21
CA LEU A 311 -4.08 17.68 4.23
C LEU A 311 -4.38 16.22 4.56
N LEU A 312 -3.38 15.46 5.00
CA LEU A 312 -3.55 14.03 5.30
C LEU A 312 -4.02 13.84 6.74
N ASP A 313 -5.17 13.21 6.91
CA ASP A 313 -5.68 12.90 8.24
C ASP A 313 -4.93 11.73 8.87
N LEU A 314 -4.97 11.64 10.20
CA LEU A 314 -4.39 10.54 10.96
C LEU A 314 -5.47 9.54 11.37
N GLN A 315 -5.23 8.25 11.12
CA GLN A 315 -6.10 7.17 11.52
C GLN A 315 -5.39 6.27 12.54
N THR A 316 -6.07 5.91 13.63
CA THR A 316 -5.63 4.84 14.53
C THR A 316 -6.63 3.69 14.52
N LEU A 317 -6.13 2.48 14.38
CA LEU A 317 -6.85 1.23 14.54
C LEU A 317 -6.46 0.64 15.90
N ASN A 318 -7.42 0.43 16.79
CA ASN A 318 -7.22 -0.25 18.07
C ASN A 318 -7.93 -1.59 18.03
N VAL A 319 -7.15 -2.64 18.22
CA VAL A 319 -7.64 -4.02 18.13
C VAL A 319 -7.38 -4.67 19.49
N ASP A 320 -8.46 -4.87 20.24
CA ASP A 320 -8.42 -5.62 21.49
C ASP A 320 -8.87 -7.07 21.25
N ILE A 321 -7.96 -8.02 21.44
CA ILE A 321 -8.25 -9.44 21.26
C ILE A 321 -8.18 -10.12 22.63
N GLY A 322 -9.35 -10.27 23.25
CA GLY A 322 -9.47 -10.97 24.53
C GLY A 322 -9.15 -12.47 24.45
N LEU A 323 -8.78 -13.06 25.59
CA LEU A 323 -8.45 -14.49 25.72
C LEU A 323 -9.55 -15.42 25.23
N THR A 324 -10.83 -15.05 25.42
CA THR A 324 -11.99 -15.81 24.96
C THR A 324 -12.05 -15.88 23.43
N THR A 325 -11.73 -14.77 22.76
CA THR A 325 -11.65 -14.69 21.30
C THR A 325 -10.50 -15.54 20.78
N ILE A 326 -9.34 -15.51 21.45
CA ILE A 326 -8.20 -16.39 21.10
C ILE A 326 -8.58 -17.86 21.23
N ALA A 327 -9.25 -18.24 22.32
CA ALA A 327 -9.72 -19.60 22.51
C ALA A 327 -10.76 -20.01 21.44
N ALA A 328 -11.69 -19.11 21.10
CA ALA A 328 -12.66 -19.32 20.03
C ALA A 328 -11.97 -19.51 18.68
N MET A 329 -10.97 -18.70 18.34
CA MET A 329 -10.16 -18.88 17.13
C MET A 329 -9.48 -20.25 17.11
N ALA A 330 -8.85 -20.66 18.22
CA ALA A 330 -8.16 -21.95 18.30
C ALA A 330 -9.12 -23.15 18.11
N LEU A 331 -10.34 -23.05 18.63
CA LEU A 331 -11.38 -24.10 18.50
C LEU A 331 -12.13 -24.05 17.17
N GLY A 332 -12.30 -22.85 16.59
CA GLY A 332 -13.11 -22.55 15.42
C GLY A 332 -12.37 -22.59 14.08
N GLY A 333 -11.15 -23.12 14.04
CA GLY A 333 -10.37 -23.24 12.80
C GLY A 333 -9.55 -22.00 12.42
N GLY A 334 -9.26 -21.14 13.40
CA GLY A 334 -8.32 -20.02 13.29
C GLY A 334 -8.96 -18.68 12.92
N LYS A 335 -10.30 -18.56 12.94
CA LYS A 335 -11.02 -17.34 12.56
C LYS A 335 -11.96 -16.86 13.66
N ALA A 336 -12.12 -15.56 13.80
CA ALA A 336 -13.12 -14.94 14.67
C ALA A 336 -13.46 -13.53 14.17
N ASP A 337 -14.70 -13.12 14.42
CA ASP A 337 -15.10 -11.72 14.29
C ASP A 337 -14.70 -10.97 15.57
N ILE A 338 -14.11 -9.79 15.40
CA ILE A 338 -13.71 -8.91 16.50
C ILE A 338 -14.19 -7.48 16.26
N ASP A 339 -14.59 -6.81 17.35
CA ASP A 339 -14.86 -5.39 17.34
C ASP A 339 -13.54 -4.61 17.33
N VAL A 340 -13.48 -3.59 16.48
CA VAL A 340 -12.30 -2.78 16.28
C VAL A 340 -12.68 -1.31 16.30
N ASP A 341 -11.99 -0.58 17.18
CA ASP A 341 -12.17 0.84 17.35
C ASP A 341 -11.24 1.61 16.44
N MET A 342 -11.83 2.43 15.58
CA MET A 342 -11.12 3.31 14.67
C MET A 342 -11.33 4.75 15.07
N HIS A 343 -10.24 5.48 15.21
CA HIS A 343 -10.27 6.91 15.50
C HIS A 343 -9.61 7.68 14.36
N PHE A 344 -10.22 8.81 14.00
CA PHE A 344 -9.78 9.67 12.90
C PHE A 344 -9.53 11.06 13.44
N PHE A 345 -8.35 11.60 13.18
CA PHE A 345 -7.89 12.88 13.70
C PHE A 345 -7.62 13.83 12.55
N ARG A 346 -8.38 14.93 12.52
CA ARG A 346 -8.21 15.97 11.53
C ARG A 346 -6.83 16.59 11.62
N GLN A 347 -6.18 16.78 10.48
CA GLN A 347 -5.01 17.62 10.42
C GLN A 347 -5.38 19.11 10.48
N HIS A 348 -4.61 19.88 11.24
CA HIS A 348 -4.73 21.33 11.29
C HIS A 348 -3.43 21.98 10.82
N PRO A 349 -3.50 23.06 10.04
CA PRO A 349 -2.34 23.87 9.72
C PRO A 349 -1.60 24.29 11.00
N HIS A 350 -0.28 24.13 11.02
CA HIS A 350 0.64 24.47 12.12
C HIS A 350 0.51 23.66 13.43
N THR A 351 -0.70 23.29 13.86
CA THR A 351 -0.91 22.53 15.11
C THR A 351 -1.01 21.03 14.90
N LEU A 352 -1.03 20.57 13.63
CA LEU A 352 -1.09 19.17 13.22
C LEU A 352 -2.32 18.48 13.85
N PHE A 353 -2.12 17.44 14.65
CA PHE A 353 -3.22 16.62 15.18
C PHE A 353 -3.54 16.98 16.63
N LYS A 354 -4.84 17.04 16.94
CA LYS A 354 -5.32 17.09 18.33
C LYS A 354 -5.17 15.72 19.00
N SER A 355 -5.20 15.71 20.34
CA SER A 355 -5.17 14.47 21.13
C SER A 355 -6.51 13.71 21.12
N THR A 356 -7.60 14.37 20.78
CA THR A 356 -8.95 13.78 20.68
C THR A 356 -9.35 13.62 19.21
N PRO A 357 -9.97 12.50 18.84
CA PRO A 357 -10.39 12.28 17.47
C PRO A 357 -11.56 13.18 17.05
N SER A 358 -11.66 13.43 15.76
CA SER A 358 -12.75 14.15 15.10
C SER A 358 -13.97 13.24 14.89
N THR A 359 -13.75 11.95 14.64
CA THR A 359 -14.77 10.90 14.60
C THR A 359 -14.19 9.57 15.01
N GLU A 360 -15.06 8.70 15.48
CA GLU A 360 -14.77 7.31 15.81
C GLU A 360 -15.71 6.39 15.01
N LYS A 361 -15.24 5.18 14.71
CA LYS A 361 -16.01 4.12 14.04
C LYS A 361 -15.67 2.79 14.70
N GLU A 362 -16.70 2.11 15.18
CA GLU A 362 -16.60 0.73 15.65
C GLU A 362 -17.03 -0.18 14.51
N VAL A 363 -16.16 -1.13 14.15
CA VAL A 363 -16.39 -2.05 13.04
C VAL A 363 -16.07 -3.47 13.45
N GLU A 364 -16.91 -4.40 13.03
CA GLU A 364 -16.71 -5.83 13.23
C GLU A 364 -15.89 -6.41 12.07
N LEU A 365 -14.81 -7.11 12.39
CA LEU A 365 -13.84 -7.61 11.42
C LEU A 365 -13.54 -9.09 11.64
N GLU A 366 -13.70 -9.90 10.59
CA GLU A 366 -13.22 -11.28 10.59
C GLU A 366 -11.69 -11.28 10.51
N ILE A 367 -11.03 -11.69 11.60
CA ILE A 367 -9.59 -11.94 11.65
C ILE A 367 -9.30 -13.44 11.46
N ASP A 368 -8.14 -13.73 10.85
CA ASP A 368 -7.65 -15.09 10.63
C ASP A 368 -6.22 -15.18 11.20
N MET A 369 -5.96 -16.14 12.09
CA MET A 369 -4.66 -16.37 12.73
C MET A 369 -3.53 -16.65 11.72
N LYS A 370 -3.86 -17.10 10.50
CA LYS A 370 -2.88 -17.34 9.43
C LYS A 370 -2.51 -16.06 8.69
N ARG A 371 -3.29 -14.98 8.83
CA ARG A 371 -3.08 -13.71 8.14
C ARG A 371 -2.47 -12.71 9.10
N SER A 372 -1.47 -11.98 8.62
CA SER A 372 -0.90 -10.85 9.36
C SER A 372 -1.93 -9.73 9.46
N MET A 373 -2.19 -9.24 10.67
CA MET A 373 -3.03 -8.05 10.91
C MET A 373 -2.33 -6.73 10.54
N GLN A 374 -1.20 -6.77 9.84
CA GLN A 374 -0.41 -5.57 9.50
C GLN A 374 -1.08 -4.63 8.46
N GLY A 375 -2.28 -4.96 7.96
CA GLY A 375 -3.07 -4.11 7.06
C GLY A 375 -4.35 -3.60 7.73
N MET A 376 -4.72 -2.34 7.46
CA MET A 376 -6.04 -1.84 7.84
C MET A 376 -7.12 -2.50 6.95
N PRO A 377 -8.21 -3.01 7.51
CA PRO A 377 -9.15 -3.90 6.81
C PRO A 377 -10.32 -3.12 6.19
N TYR A 378 -10.00 -2.03 5.49
CA TYR A 378 -10.97 -1.21 4.79
C TYR A 378 -10.47 -0.80 3.41
N TYR A 379 -11.43 -0.44 2.57
CA TYR A 379 -11.19 0.20 1.29
C TYR A 379 -11.49 1.68 1.45
N THR A 380 -10.77 2.51 0.71
CA THR A 380 -10.99 3.95 0.72
C THR A 380 -10.79 4.50 -0.69
N GLY A 381 -11.54 5.55 -0.99
CA GLY A 381 -11.72 6.05 -2.35
C GLY A 381 -12.82 7.08 -2.43
N ASP A 382 -12.83 7.92 -3.47
CA ASP A 382 -13.93 8.87 -3.71
C ASP A 382 -15.09 8.18 -4.44
N ILE A 383 -16.07 7.65 -3.71
CA ILE A 383 -17.16 6.84 -4.29
C ILE A 383 -18.30 7.73 -4.81
N ASN A 384 -18.44 8.93 -4.27
CA ASN A 384 -19.53 9.84 -4.60
C ASN A 384 -19.12 11.02 -5.52
N GLY A 385 -17.83 11.18 -5.79
CA GLY A 385 -17.25 12.17 -6.72
C GLY A 385 -17.07 13.55 -6.09
N ASP A 386 -17.03 13.64 -4.75
CA ASP A 386 -16.93 14.89 -4.01
C ASP A 386 -15.50 15.27 -3.60
N LYS A 387 -14.51 14.51 -4.10
CA LYS A 387 -13.07 14.61 -3.89
C LYS A 387 -12.61 14.39 -2.45
N LYS A 388 -13.44 13.74 -1.64
CA LYS A 388 -13.05 13.30 -0.30
C LYS A 388 -12.90 11.80 -0.31
N HIS A 389 -11.98 11.29 0.51
CA HIS A 389 -11.91 9.85 0.70
C HIS A 389 -13.12 9.37 1.48
N ASP A 390 -13.78 8.34 0.97
CA ASP A 390 -14.81 7.59 1.67
C ASP A 390 -14.20 6.35 2.32
N LEU A 391 -14.92 5.78 3.27
CA LEU A 391 -14.46 4.62 4.03
C LEU A 391 -15.43 3.45 3.86
N VAL A 392 -14.92 2.33 3.37
CA VAL A 392 -15.72 1.13 3.10
C VAL A 392 -15.25 -0.06 3.92
N PHE A 393 -16.18 -0.72 4.60
CA PHE A 393 -15.94 -1.97 5.30
C PHE A 393 -16.82 -3.09 4.79
N LYS A 394 -16.24 -4.27 4.73
CA LYS A 394 -16.96 -5.53 4.54
C LYS A 394 -17.45 -6.03 5.90
N SER A 395 -18.77 -6.13 6.06
CA SER A 395 -19.42 -6.75 7.22
C SER A 395 -20.03 -8.08 6.78
N GLY A 396 -19.48 -9.18 7.31
CA GLY A 396 -19.89 -10.54 6.96
C GLY A 396 -19.72 -10.87 5.47
N GLY A 397 -20.54 -11.77 4.95
CA GLY A 397 -20.49 -12.25 3.56
C GLY A 397 -21.34 -11.47 2.58
N GLU A 398 -22.14 -10.48 3.02
CA GLU A 398 -23.24 -9.93 2.22
C GLU A 398 -23.40 -8.41 2.27
N THR A 399 -22.59 -7.69 3.05
CA THR A 399 -22.79 -6.24 3.25
C THR A 399 -21.49 -5.47 3.16
N LEU A 400 -21.46 -4.46 2.29
CA LEU A 400 -20.51 -3.36 2.40
C LEU A 400 -21.18 -2.19 3.11
N SER A 401 -20.49 -1.61 4.09
CA SER A 401 -20.88 -0.37 4.74
C SER A 401 -19.95 0.76 4.30
N ILE A 402 -20.53 1.86 3.82
CA ILE A 402 -19.81 3.03 3.31
C ILE A 402 -20.09 4.20 4.26
N TYR A 403 -19.04 4.81 4.78
CA TYR A 403 -19.09 6.09 5.48
C TYR A 403 -18.47 7.15 4.57
N PHE A 404 -19.28 8.09 4.11
CA PHE A 404 -18.80 9.14 3.22
C PHE A 404 -17.90 10.15 3.94
N GLY A 405 -16.90 10.68 3.24
CA GLY A 405 -16.07 11.79 3.67
C GLY A 405 -16.89 13.05 3.94
N THR A 406 -16.50 13.85 4.93
CA THR A 406 -17.21 15.11 5.27
C THR A 406 -16.28 16.18 5.80
N SER A 407 -16.50 17.42 5.35
CA SER A 407 -15.72 18.60 5.78
C SER A 407 -15.87 18.97 7.25
N ASN A 408 -16.79 18.37 8.01
CA ASN A 408 -17.00 18.72 9.42
C ASN A 408 -16.36 17.74 10.40
N HIS A 409 -16.48 16.43 10.16
CA HIS A 409 -16.08 15.39 11.12
C HIS A 409 -15.21 14.30 10.47
N LEU A 410 -14.60 14.57 9.32
CA LEU A 410 -13.89 13.60 8.47
C LEU A 410 -14.81 12.57 7.85
N LEU A 411 -15.65 11.87 8.62
CA LEU A 411 -16.58 10.86 8.12
C LEU A 411 -18.00 11.10 8.62
N GLY A 412 -18.97 10.73 7.79
CA GLY A 412 -20.39 10.72 8.14
C GLY A 412 -20.69 9.84 9.35
N LYS A 413 -21.74 10.19 10.10
CA LYS A 413 -22.26 9.36 11.20
C LYS A 413 -23.04 8.17 10.67
N GLU A 414 -23.86 8.41 9.65
CA GLU A 414 -24.66 7.38 8.99
C GLU A 414 -23.81 6.63 7.97
N ARG A 415 -24.17 5.35 7.77
CA ARG A 415 -23.57 4.51 6.73
C ARG A 415 -24.58 4.20 5.63
N THR A 416 -24.10 4.17 4.40
CA THR A 416 -24.80 3.57 3.27
C THR A 416 -24.45 2.10 3.20
N LYS A 417 -25.41 1.24 2.84
CA LYS A 417 -25.17 -0.20 2.71
C LYS A 417 -25.34 -0.67 1.28
N ILE A 418 -24.40 -1.46 0.80
CA ILE A 418 -24.55 -2.26 -0.41
C ILE A 418 -24.73 -3.72 0.02
N ASN A 419 -25.94 -4.26 -0.20
CA ASN A 419 -26.28 -5.64 0.15
C ASN A 419 -26.16 -6.53 -1.09
N ARG A 420 -25.19 -7.45 -1.09
CA ARG A 420 -24.97 -8.43 -2.16
C ARG A 420 -24.00 -9.51 -1.69
N PRO A 421 -24.02 -10.73 -2.25
CA PRO A 421 -22.98 -11.72 -1.98
C PRO A 421 -21.59 -11.16 -2.28
N LEU A 422 -20.70 -11.17 -1.29
CA LEU A 422 -19.34 -10.64 -1.40
C LEU A 422 -18.31 -11.75 -1.60
N PRO A 423 -17.17 -11.44 -2.22
CA PRO A 423 -16.01 -12.34 -2.22
C PRO A 423 -15.64 -12.77 -0.80
N LYS A 424 -15.25 -14.04 -0.66
CA LYS A 424 -14.81 -14.58 0.64
C LYS A 424 -13.53 -13.90 1.12
N ASN A 425 -12.62 -13.62 0.21
CA ASN A 425 -11.38 -12.91 0.51
C ASN A 425 -11.63 -11.40 0.44
N PRO A 426 -11.37 -10.62 1.50
CA PRO A 426 -11.53 -9.17 1.47
C PRO A 426 -10.71 -8.50 0.36
N ASN A 427 -9.48 -8.96 0.12
CA ASN A 427 -8.61 -8.41 -0.94
C ASN A 427 -9.13 -8.63 -2.37
N ASP A 428 -10.23 -9.36 -2.55
CA ASP A 428 -10.91 -9.53 -3.83
C ASP A 428 -12.00 -8.48 -4.09
N ILE A 429 -12.13 -7.49 -3.19
CA ILE A 429 -12.92 -6.28 -3.37
C ILE A 429 -11.93 -5.14 -3.52
N VAL A 430 -12.09 -4.36 -4.58
CA VAL A 430 -11.19 -3.24 -4.88
C VAL A 430 -11.98 -2.08 -5.48
N LEU A 431 -11.45 -0.87 -5.31
CA LEU A 431 -12.02 0.36 -5.82
C LEU A 431 -11.14 0.92 -6.95
N VAL A 432 -11.75 1.25 -8.09
CA VAL A 432 -11.09 1.80 -9.28
C VAL A 432 -12.09 2.66 -10.04
N ASP A 433 -11.72 3.86 -10.49
CA ASP A 433 -12.51 4.64 -11.45
C ASP A 433 -12.44 3.97 -12.85
N ILE A 434 -13.45 3.17 -13.20
CA ILE A 434 -13.45 2.33 -14.41
C ILE A 434 -13.84 3.16 -15.62
N ASP A 435 -14.86 4.01 -15.48
CA ASP A 435 -15.42 4.81 -16.57
C ASP A 435 -14.84 6.23 -16.67
N GLN A 436 -13.88 6.56 -15.79
CA GLN A 436 -13.18 7.84 -15.72
C GLN A 436 -14.12 9.02 -15.41
N ASN A 437 -15.18 8.77 -14.64
CA ASN A 437 -16.14 9.78 -14.26
C ASN A 437 -15.74 10.56 -12.99
N GLY A 438 -14.60 10.21 -12.38
CA GLY A 438 -14.08 10.81 -11.15
C GLY A 438 -14.64 10.19 -9.87
N LYS A 439 -15.40 9.09 -9.98
CA LYS A 439 -15.83 8.27 -8.85
C LYS A 439 -15.17 6.90 -8.95
N GLU A 440 -14.82 6.34 -7.81
CA GLU A 440 -14.34 4.98 -7.75
C GLU A 440 -15.48 3.99 -7.78
N ASP A 441 -15.38 3.01 -8.68
CA ASP A 441 -16.31 1.91 -8.86
C ASP A 441 -15.83 0.67 -8.10
N PHE A 442 -16.76 -0.22 -7.75
CA PHE A 442 -16.39 -1.48 -7.12
C PHE A 442 -16.08 -2.56 -8.14
N VAL A 443 -14.98 -3.28 -7.92
CA VAL A 443 -14.64 -4.51 -8.62
C VAL A 443 -14.61 -5.66 -7.62
N PHE A 444 -15.28 -6.75 -7.97
CA PHE A 444 -15.42 -7.94 -7.14
C PHE A 444 -14.90 -9.17 -7.88
N LYS A 445 -13.92 -9.85 -7.30
CA LYS A 445 -13.38 -11.10 -7.83
C LYS A 445 -13.97 -12.30 -7.08
N TYR A 446 -14.72 -13.15 -7.76
CA TYR A 446 -15.30 -14.37 -7.18
C TYR A 446 -14.58 -15.59 -7.69
N ALA A 447 -14.23 -16.49 -6.79
CA ALA A 447 -13.82 -17.85 -7.13
C ALA A 447 -14.94 -18.83 -6.80
N ASP A 448 -15.30 -19.70 -7.74
CA ASP A 448 -16.22 -20.81 -7.49
C ASP A 448 -15.52 -22.01 -6.81
N LYS A 449 -16.30 -23.06 -6.50
CA LYS A 449 -15.78 -24.25 -5.82
C LYS A 449 -14.83 -25.06 -6.71
N GLN A 450 -14.85 -24.86 -8.03
CA GLN A 450 -14.00 -25.49 -9.01
C GLN A 450 -12.75 -24.66 -9.32
N GLY A 451 -12.58 -23.50 -8.65
CA GLY A 451 -11.44 -22.61 -8.83
C GLY A 451 -11.58 -21.64 -10.02
N LYS A 452 -12.70 -21.67 -10.73
CA LYS A 452 -12.94 -20.74 -11.84
C LYS A 452 -13.25 -19.36 -11.27
N VAL A 453 -12.58 -18.36 -11.82
CA VAL A 453 -12.68 -16.99 -11.35
C VAL A 453 -13.51 -16.15 -12.31
N LYS A 454 -14.37 -15.30 -11.74
CA LYS A 454 -15.08 -14.25 -12.46
C LYS A 454 -14.89 -12.90 -11.78
N ILE A 455 -14.88 -11.84 -12.58
CA ILE A 455 -14.94 -10.46 -12.12
C ILE A 455 -16.35 -9.94 -12.33
N GLU A 456 -16.87 -9.22 -11.35
CA GLU A 456 -18.09 -8.42 -11.45
C GLU A 456 -17.75 -6.98 -11.08
N THR A 457 -18.32 -6.01 -11.81
CA THR A 457 -18.18 -4.59 -11.50
C THR A 457 -19.50 -3.99 -11.02
N LEU A 458 -19.42 -2.87 -10.29
CA LEU A 458 -20.55 -2.03 -9.91
C LEU A 458 -20.12 -0.58 -10.05
N LEU A 459 -20.65 0.09 -11.08
CA LEU A 459 -20.36 1.49 -11.39
C LEU A 459 -21.17 2.45 -10.50
N ASN A 460 -20.58 3.58 -10.09
CA ASN A 460 -21.14 4.56 -9.15
C ASN A 460 -21.59 5.91 -9.75
#